data_AF-A0A2E8KM15-F1
#
_entry.id   AF-A0A2E8KM15-F1
#
_cell.length_a   1.000
_cell.length_b   1.000
_cell.length_c   1.000
_cell.angle_alpha   90.00
_cell.angle_beta   90.00
_cell.angle_gamma   90.00
#
_symmetry.space_group_name_H-M   'P 1'
#
loop_
_entity.id
_entity.type
_entity.pdbx_description
1 polymer ?
#
loop_
_entity_poly.entity_id
_entity_poly.type
_entity_poly.pdbx_seq_one_letter_code
_entity_poly.pdbx_strand_id
1 'polypeptide(L)'
;MNAHAKQYRIPCPSSHIISVPAILLNEELICPQCNVRFLADFKDSLEYAEEQTERAAYQWLVIAISTAIVLVTAGLIAIVSQLFQ
;
A
#
# COMPACT_ATOMS: atom_id res chain seq x y z
N MET A 1 -2.10 31.68 -9.29
CA MET A 1 -2.33 30.33 -9.82
C MET A 1 -1.58 29.38 -8.89
N ASN A 2 -2.23 28.93 -7.82
CA ASN A 2 -1.58 28.15 -6.77
C ASN A 2 -1.71 26.68 -7.12
N ALA A 3 -0.80 26.20 -7.98
CA ALA A 3 -0.64 24.78 -8.20
C ALA A 3 -0.03 24.19 -6.92
N HIS A 4 -0.88 23.66 -6.04
CA HIS A 4 -0.47 22.70 -5.03
C HIS A 4 0.01 21.45 -5.77
N ALA A 5 1.21 21.50 -6.33
CA ALA A 5 1.84 20.35 -6.96
C ALA A 5 2.01 19.31 -5.85
N LYS A 6 1.29 18.19 -5.97
CA LYS A 6 1.41 17.06 -5.05
C LYS A 6 2.89 16.64 -5.04
N GLN A 7 3.52 16.64 -3.87
CA GLN A 7 4.92 16.27 -3.70
C GLN A 7 4.96 14.87 -3.12
N TYR A 8 5.88 14.05 -3.61
CA TYR A 8 6.11 12.70 -3.14
C TYR A 8 7.51 12.59 -2.56
N ARG A 9 7.65 11.81 -1.50
CA ARG A 9 8.94 11.59 -0.82
C ARG A 9 9.57 10.33 -1.39
N ILE A 10 10.64 10.51 -2.15
CA ILE A 10 11.35 9.42 -2.80
C ILE A 10 12.71 9.23 -2.10
N PRO A 11 13.01 8.01 -1.62
CA PRO A 11 14.33 7.69 -1.11
C PRO A 11 15.32 7.52 -2.27
N CYS A 12 16.44 8.24 -2.18
CA CYS A 12 17.61 8.02 -3.01
C CYS A 12 18.33 6.73 -2.56
N PRO A 13 19.01 6.00 -3.47
CA PRO A 13 19.83 4.81 -3.15
C PRO A 13 20.87 5.03 -2.04
N SER A 14 21.30 6.28 -1.81
CA SER A 14 22.21 6.63 -0.72
C SER A 14 21.50 7.02 0.59
N SER A 15 20.24 6.61 0.79
CA SER A 15 19.41 6.85 2.00
C SER A 15 18.95 8.30 2.26
N HIS A 16 19.02 9.17 1.26
CA HIS A 16 18.47 10.54 1.36
C HIS A 16 17.00 10.58 0.93
N ILE A 17 16.12 11.20 1.72
CA ILE A 17 14.73 11.41 1.33
C ILE A 17 14.63 12.77 0.64
N ILE A 18 14.16 12.79 -0.62
CA ILE A 18 13.92 14.04 -1.34
C ILE A 18 12.45 14.20 -1.70
N SER A 19 11.97 15.45 -1.67
CA SER A 19 10.63 15.80 -2.12
C SER A 19 10.65 16.07 -3.63
N VAL A 20 9.98 15.21 -4.39
CA VAL A 20 9.85 15.33 -5.84
C VAL A 20 8.41 15.72 -6.18
N PRO A 21 8.18 16.77 -6.99
CA PRO A 21 6.83 17.09 -7.44
C PRO A 21 6.29 16.00 -8.37
N ALA A 22 4.98 15.74 -8.32
CA ALA A 22 4.31 14.68 -9.09
C ALA A 22 4.58 14.70 -10.59
N ILE A 23 4.83 15.89 -11.14
CA ILE A 23 5.13 16.10 -12.57
C ILE A 23 6.49 15.52 -12.99
N LEU A 24 7.43 15.34 -12.05
CA LEU A 24 8.77 14.81 -12.28
C LEU A 24 8.90 13.35 -11.82
N LEU A 25 7.78 12.69 -11.50
CA LEU A 25 7.76 11.26 -11.21
C LEU A 25 7.97 10.44 -12.48
N ASN A 26 8.68 9.32 -12.35
CA ASN A 26 9.13 8.43 -13.42
C ASN A 26 10.18 9.04 -14.37
N GLU A 27 10.81 10.14 -13.98
CA GLU A 27 11.97 10.69 -14.67
C GLU A 27 13.28 10.35 -13.95
N GLU A 28 14.39 10.36 -14.69
CA GLU A 28 15.72 10.24 -14.09
C GLU A 28 16.10 11.55 -13.42
N LEU A 29 16.24 11.52 -12.10
CA LEU A 29 16.61 12.69 -11.30
C LEU A 29 18.00 12.49 -10.68
N ILE A 30 18.64 13.62 -10.38
CA ILE A 30 19.92 13.66 -9.66
C ILE A 30 19.63 14.10 -8.22
N CYS A 31 20.08 13.32 -7.25
CA CYS A 31 19.96 13.70 -5.86
C CYS A 31 20.88 14.90 -5.56
N PRO A 32 20.38 16.04 -5.04
CA PRO A 32 21.22 17.20 -4.76
C PRO A 32 22.18 17.00 -3.57
N GLN A 33 22.00 15.95 -2.76
CA GLN A 33 22.83 15.66 -1.59
C GLN A 33 24.06 14.80 -1.93
N CYS A 34 23.88 13.78 -2.77
CA CYS A 34 24.94 12.81 -3.10
C CYS A 34 25.30 12.79 -4.59
N ASN A 35 24.61 13.57 -5.41
CA ASN A 35 24.80 13.68 -6.86
C ASN A 35 24.62 12.35 -7.63
N VAL A 36 23.96 11.38 -7.01
CA VAL A 36 23.65 10.08 -7.62
C VAL A 36 22.43 10.23 -8.51
N ARG A 37 22.48 9.63 -9.71
CA ARG A 37 21.34 9.50 -10.62
C ARG A 37 20.48 8.32 -10.18
N PHE A 38 19.18 8.54 -10.12
CA PHE A 38 18.22 7.50 -9.80
C PHE A 38 16.89 7.80 -10.49
N LEU A 39 16.08 6.76 -10.69
CA LEU A 39 14.75 6.90 -11.25
C LEU A 39 13.79 7.31 -10.13
N ALA A 40 13.09 8.42 -10.32
CA ALA A 40 12.10 8.91 -9.38
C ALA A 40 10.76 8.17 -9.55
N ASP A 41 10.76 6.84 -9.41
CA ASP A 41 9.55 6.03 -9.58
C ASP A 41 8.58 6.27 -8.41
N PHE A 42 7.29 6.45 -8.72
CA PHE A 42 6.23 6.54 -7.73
C PHE A 42 6.16 5.29 -6.86
N LYS A 43 6.52 4.11 -7.40
CA LYS A 43 6.54 2.85 -6.63
C LYS A 43 7.55 2.83 -5.49
N ASP A 44 8.62 3.60 -5.61
CA ASP A 44 9.63 3.75 -4.56
C ASP A 44 9.27 4.88 -3.58
N SER A 45 8.18 5.63 -3.83
CA SER A 45 7.72 6.66 -2.90
C SER A 45 7.23 6.05 -1.59
N LEU A 46 7.51 6.76 -0.49
CA LEU A 46 7.04 6.36 0.84
C LEU A 46 5.51 6.33 0.89
N GLU A 47 4.85 7.25 0.18
CA GLU A 47 3.40 7.31 0.11
C GLU A 47 2.81 6.05 -0.56
N TYR A 48 3.49 5.46 -1.54
CA TYR A 48 3.07 4.19 -2.14
C TYR A 48 3.30 3.00 -1.19
N ALA A 49 4.40 3.01 -0.45
CA ALA A 49 4.69 1.99 0.56
C ALA A 49 3.64 2.00 1.68
N GLU A 50 3.25 3.18 2.16
CA GLU A 50 2.18 3.35 3.16
C GLU A 50 0.86 2.76 2.64
N GLU A 51 0.43 3.13 1.43
CA GLU A 51 -0.82 2.63 0.85
C GLU A 51 -0.82 1.11 0.60
N GLN A 52 0.34 0.53 0.25
CA GLN A 52 0.52 -0.93 0.14
C GLN A 52 0.38 -1.62 1.50
N THR A 53 0.99 -1.06 2.56
CA THR A 53 0.89 -1.66 3.90
C THR A 53 -0.54 -1.64 4.43
N GLU A 54 -1.29 -0.57 4.16
CA GLU A 54 -2.71 -0.48 4.51
C GLU A 54 -3.52 -1.55 3.77
N ARG A 55 -3.30 -1.71 2.46
CA ARG A 55 -4.00 -2.74 1.65
C ARG A 55 -3.68 -4.15 2.11
N ALA A 56 -2.42 -4.44 2.44
CA ALA A 56 -2.02 -5.74 2.97
C ALA A 56 -2.77 -6.04 4.27
N ALA A 57 -2.86 -5.06 5.18
CA ALA A 57 -3.62 -5.22 6.43
C ALA A 57 -5.11 -5.51 6.17
N TYR A 58 -5.74 -4.81 5.22
CA TYR A 58 -7.13 -5.08 4.84
C TYR A 58 -7.34 -6.50 4.27
N GLN A 59 -6.40 -7.00 3.46
CA GLN A 59 -6.51 -8.36 2.91
C GLN A 59 -6.52 -9.44 4.01
N TRP A 60 -5.62 -9.32 4.99
CA TRP A 60 -5.59 -10.23 6.14
C TRP A 60 -6.88 -10.18 6.96
N LEU A 61 -7.42 -8.97 7.18
CA LEU A 61 -8.69 -8.79 7.89
C LEU A 61 -9.87 -9.42 7.16
N VAL A 62 -9.98 -9.24 5.84
CA VAL A 62 -11.07 -9.82 5.04
C VAL A 62 -11.02 -11.35 5.03
N ILE A 63 -9.82 -11.94 4.96
CA ILE A 63 -9.63 -13.40 5.03
C ILE A 63 -10.07 -13.93 6.41
N ALA A 64 -9.69 -13.26 7.50
CA ALA A 64 -10.09 -13.67 8.85
C ALA A 64 -11.62 -13.59 9.05
N ILE A 65 -12.25 -12.48 8.64
CA ILE A 65 -13.70 -12.28 8.77
C ILE A 65 -14.47 -13.31 7.94
N SER A 66 -14.07 -13.53 6.68
CA SER A 66 -14.74 -14.50 5.81
C SER A 66 -14.66 -15.92 6.36
N THR A 67 -13.49 -16.32 6.89
CA THR A 67 -13.32 -17.63 7.54
C THR A 67 -14.24 -17.80 8.75
N ALA A 68 -14.36 -16.78 9.60
CA ALA A 68 -15.24 -16.82 10.76
C ALA A 68 -16.72 -16.98 10.35
N ILE A 69 -17.17 -16.23 9.34
CA ILE A 69 -18.55 -16.32 8.83
C ILE A 69 -18.83 -17.73 8.28
N VAL A 70 -17.89 -18.31 7.52
CA VAL A 70 -18.04 -19.66 6.96
C VAL A 70 -18.15 -20.71 8.07
N LEU A 71 -17.30 -20.63 9.11
CA LEU A 71 -17.35 -21.57 10.22
C LEU A 71 -18.66 -21.47 11.02
N VAL A 72 -19.12 -20.25 11.29
CA VAL A 72 -20.39 -20.04 12.01
C VAL A 72 -21.56 -20.55 11.19
N THR A 73 -21.62 -20.22 9.90
CA THR A 73 -22.72 -20.66 9.02
C THR A 73 -22.71 -22.17 8.82
N ALA A 74 -21.55 -22.78 8.57
CA ALA A 74 -21.43 -24.24 8.45
C ALA A 74 -21.82 -24.95 9.75
N GLY A 75 -21.40 -24.43 10.90
CA GLY A 75 -21.78 -24.96 12.21
C GLY A 75 -23.29 -24.88 12.47
N LEU A 76 -23.91 -23.74 12.17
CA LEU A 76 -25.36 -23.57 12.30
C LEU A 76 -26.13 -24.52 11.39
N ILE A 77 -25.71 -24.67 10.13
CA ILE A 77 -26.33 -25.59 9.18
C ILE A 77 -26.24 -27.03 9.70
N ALA A 78 -25.06 -27.45 10.17
CA ALA A 78 -24.87 -28.80 10.70
C ALA A 78 -25.79 -29.10 11.90
N ILE A 79 -25.94 -28.14 12.83
CA ILE A 79 -26.81 -28.29 14.01
C ILE A 79 -28.29 -28.37 13.58
N VAL A 80 -28.73 -27.52 12.65
CA VAL A 80 -30.11 -27.53 12.17
C VAL A 80 -30.43 -28.84 11.42
N SER A 81 -29.50 -29.35 10.62
CA SER A 81 -29.67 -30.63 9.93
C SER A 81 -29.83 -31.80 10.91
N GLN A 82 -29.10 -31.79 12.04
CA GLN A 82 -29.24 -32.83 13.07
C GLN A 82 -30.57 -32.77 13.83
N LEU A 83 -31.21 -31.60 13.92
CA LEU A 83 -32.51 -31.43 14.59
C LEU A 83 -33.70 -31.83 13.70
N PHE A 84 -33.51 -31.91 12.39
CA PHE A 84 -34.54 -32.27 11.41
C PHE A 84 -34.48 -33.74 10.94
N GLN A 85 -33.47 -34.51 11.40
CA GLN A 85 -33.39 -35.97 11.24
C GLN A 85 -33.93 -36.69 12.48
#